data_AF-A0A9Q1B7Q3-F1
#
_entry.id   AF-A0A9Q1B7Q3-F1
#
_cell.length_a   1.000
_cell.length_b   1.000
_cell.length_c   1.000
_cell.angle_alpha   90.00
_cell.angle_beta   90.00
_cell.angle_gamma   90.00
#
_symmetry.space_group_name_H-M   'P 1'
#
loop_
_entity.id
_entity.type
_entity.pdbx_description
1 polymer ?
#
loop_
_entity_poly.entity_id
_entity_poly.type
_entity_poly.pdbx_seq_one_letter_code
_entity_poly.pdbx_strand_id
1 'polypeptide(L)'
;MGRKRLITDSFRVVKKRKRDCKEVKEDHSPLHDTAAAETQSPLQDVAQTDQVELLKQFDLSWQYGPCTGITRLQRWERAELLGLSPPIPVRELLLKYNMDPAFTYSLWHEYAL
;
A
#
# COMPACT_ATOMS: atom_id res chain seq x y z
N MET A 1 5.24 38.70 32.76
CA MET A 1 5.69 37.83 31.64
C MET A 1 4.56 36.91 31.25
N GLY A 2 3.97 37.09 30.07
CA GLY A 2 2.85 36.25 29.60
C GLY A 2 3.35 34.89 29.09
N ARG A 3 2.66 33.81 29.43
CA ARG A 3 2.95 32.47 28.90
C ARG A 3 2.53 32.42 27.43
N LYS A 4 3.50 32.24 26.54
CA LYS A 4 3.29 31.98 25.11
C LYS A 4 2.56 30.64 24.96
N ARG A 5 1.36 30.68 24.37
CA ARG A 5 0.55 29.48 24.05
C ARG A 5 1.34 28.57 23.12
N LEU A 6 1.37 27.27 23.42
CA LEU A 6 2.01 26.28 22.55
C LEU A 6 1.07 25.91 21.41
N ILE A 7 1.63 25.40 20.31
CA ILE A 7 0.86 24.89 19.16
C ILE A 7 -0.14 23.80 19.61
N THR A 8 0.17 23.07 20.69
CA THR A 8 -0.67 22.04 21.30
C THR A 8 -1.93 22.59 21.98
N ASP A 9 -2.00 23.89 22.28
CA ASP A 9 -3.15 24.51 22.97
C ASP A 9 -4.30 24.89 22.02
N SER A 10 -4.11 24.78 20.71
CA SER A 10 -5.09 25.21 19.70
C SER A 10 -6.14 24.15 19.35
N PHE A 11 -5.87 22.88 19.64
CA PHE A 11 -6.79 21.80 19.27
C PHE A 11 -7.79 21.51 20.38
N ARG A 12 -9.09 21.46 20.03
CA ARG A 12 -10.15 21.08 20.97
C ARG A 12 -10.05 19.58 21.24
N VAL A 13 -9.70 19.21 22.47
CA VAL A 13 -9.74 17.81 22.91
C VAL A 13 -11.21 17.35 22.93
N VAL A 14 -11.62 16.59 21.93
CA VAL A 14 -12.93 15.94 21.91
C VAL A 14 -12.79 14.62 22.67
N LYS A 15 -13.45 14.53 23.83
CA LYS A 15 -13.62 13.26 24.56
C LYS A 15 -14.45 12.30 23.70
N LYS A 16 -13.80 11.31 23.11
CA LYS A 16 -14.48 10.19 22.43
C LYS A 16 -15.30 9.44 23.49
N ARG A 17 -16.63 9.37 23.34
CA ARG A 17 -17.47 8.52 24.17
C ARG A 17 -17.09 7.06 23.90
N LYS A 18 -16.75 6.31 24.96
CA LYS A 18 -16.50 4.87 24.91
C LYS A 18 -17.83 4.19 24.53
N ARG A 19 -17.95 3.74 23.28
CA ARG A 19 -18.99 2.79 22.89
C ARG A 19 -18.54 1.44 23.40
N ASP A 20 -19.32 0.87 24.33
CA ASP A 20 -19.20 -0.51 24.74
C ASP A 20 -19.62 -1.38 23.55
N CYS A 21 -18.64 -1.97 22.88
CA CYS A 21 -18.86 -3.03 21.90
C CYS A 21 -18.00 -4.20 22.34
N LYS A 22 -18.69 -5.21 22.86
CA LYS A 22 -18.20 -6.48 23.36
C LYS A 22 -17.22 -7.12 22.37
N GLU A 23 -15.98 -7.26 22.81
CA GLU A 23 -14.90 -7.92 22.10
C GLU A 23 -15.16 -9.44 22.06
N VAL A 24 -15.17 -10.02 20.87
CA VAL A 24 -14.82 -11.43 20.68
C VAL A 24 -13.36 -11.41 20.24
N LYS A 25 -12.49 -11.92 21.11
CA LYS A 25 -11.10 -12.23 20.76
C LYS A 25 -11.12 -13.34 19.73
N GLU A 26 -10.74 -13.02 18.51
CA GLU A 26 -10.21 -14.02 17.59
C GLU A 26 -8.72 -13.73 17.43
N ASP A 27 -7.94 -14.50 18.18
CA ASP A 27 -6.50 -14.63 18.01
C ASP A 27 -6.27 -15.33 16.67
N HIS A 28 -6.04 -14.58 15.60
CA HIS A 28 -5.51 -15.12 14.37
C HIS A 28 -4.35 -14.26 13.89
N SER A 29 -3.15 -14.71 14.24
CA SER A 29 -1.93 -14.41 13.50
C SER A 29 -1.96 -15.25 12.21
N PRO A 30 -1.75 -14.66 11.02
CA PRO A 30 -1.27 -15.43 9.89
C PRO A 30 0.26 -15.26 9.78
N LEU A 31 0.99 -16.21 10.37
CA LEU A 31 2.26 -16.64 9.79
C LEU A 31 1.89 -17.31 8.46
N HIS A 32 2.32 -16.74 7.32
CA HIS A 32 2.26 -17.47 6.07
C HIS A 32 3.49 -18.40 5.98
N ASP A 33 3.32 -19.63 6.43
CA ASP A 33 3.99 -20.75 5.82
C ASP A 33 3.14 -21.17 4.61
N THR A 34 3.57 -20.82 3.41
CA THR A 34 3.15 -21.52 2.19
C THR A 34 4.39 -21.97 1.44
N ALA A 35 4.93 -23.10 1.89
CA ALA A 35 5.74 -23.96 1.05
C ALA A 35 4.78 -24.80 0.18
N ALA A 36 4.70 -24.45 -1.10
CA ALA A 36 4.35 -25.38 -2.16
C ALA A 36 5.18 -25.00 -3.38
N ALA A 37 6.17 -25.85 -3.65
CA ALA A 37 7.07 -25.75 -4.77
C ALA A 37 6.31 -25.79 -6.10
N GLU A 38 6.53 -24.78 -6.93
CA GLU A 38 6.50 -24.97 -8.38
C GLU A 38 7.92 -24.80 -8.91
N THR A 39 8.44 -25.87 -9.51
CA THR A 39 9.71 -25.86 -10.23
C THR A 39 9.56 -25.01 -11.47
N GLN A 40 9.77 -23.71 -11.33
CA GLN A 40 10.01 -22.79 -12.43
C GLN A 40 11.51 -22.51 -12.50
N SER A 41 12.03 -22.44 -13.72
CA SER A 41 13.46 -22.32 -13.98
C SER A 41 14.08 -21.13 -13.20
N PRO A 42 15.28 -21.25 -12.60
CA PRO A 42 15.87 -20.22 -11.73
C PRO A 42 16.01 -18.82 -12.35
N LEU A 43 15.92 -18.72 -13.69
CA LEU A 43 16.02 -17.48 -14.44
C LEU A 43 14.70 -16.70 -14.54
N GLN A 44 13.54 -17.36 -14.38
CA GLN A 44 12.24 -16.68 -14.44
C GLN A 44 11.87 -16.02 -13.11
N ASP A 45 12.29 -16.63 -12.01
CA ASP A 45 12.02 -16.15 -10.65
C ASP A 45 12.72 -14.80 -10.38
N VAL A 46 14.01 -14.70 -10.73
CA VAL A 46 14.79 -13.45 -10.56
C VAL A 46 14.24 -12.27 -11.36
N ALA A 47 13.69 -12.52 -12.54
CA ALA A 47 13.12 -11.45 -13.36
C ALA A 47 11.78 -10.94 -12.80
N GLN A 48 11.02 -11.80 -12.11
CA GLN A 48 9.80 -11.41 -11.43
C GLN A 48 10.09 -10.63 -10.14
N THR A 49 11.13 -11.02 -9.39
CA THR A 49 11.50 -10.29 -8.17
C THR A 49 11.83 -8.83 -8.45
N ASP A 50 12.56 -8.56 -9.53
CA ASP A 50 12.93 -7.19 -9.94
C ASP A 50 11.68 -6.35 -10.30
N GLN A 51 10.70 -6.97 -10.96
CA GLN A 51 9.45 -6.30 -11.35
C GLN A 51 8.59 -5.96 -10.13
N VAL A 52 8.50 -6.89 -9.18
CA VAL A 52 7.79 -6.69 -7.91
C VAL A 52 8.47 -5.60 -7.08
N GLU A 53 9.81 -5.56 -7.05
CA GLU A 53 10.57 -4.54 -6.34
C GLU A 53 10.35 -3.14 -6.94
N LEU A 54 10.27 -3.03 -8.27
CA LEU A 54 9.91 -1.78 -8.94
C LEU A 54 8.50 -1.29 -8.52
N LEU A 55 7.52 -2.19 -8.45
CA LEU A 55 6.16 -1.86 -8.01
C LEU A 55 6.11 -1.46 -6.53
N LYS A 56 6.91 -2.11 -5.67
CA LYS A 56 7.07 -1.71 -4.26
C LYS A 56 7.65 -0.31 -4.14
N GLN A 57 8.68 0.01 -4.92
CA GLN A 57 9.28 1.34 -4.92
C GLN A 57 8.27 2.41 -5.39
N PHE A 58 7.43 2.08 -6.38
CA PHE A 58 6.32 2.94 -6.78
C PHE A 58 5.33 3.15 -5.63
N ASP A 59 4.92 2.09 -4.92
CA ASP A 59 4.04 2.16 -3.75
C ASP A 59 4.56 3.08 -2.65
N LEU A 60 5.87 3.04 -2.37
CA LEU A 60 6.54 3.86 -1.34
C LEU A 60 6.76 5.33 -1.76
N SER A 61 6.71 5.64 -3.05
CA SER A 61 6.93 7.00 -3.54
C SER A 61 5.75 7.91 -3.22
N TRP A 62 5.94 8.92 -2.37
CA TRP A 62 4.87 9.82 -1.92
C TRP A 62 4.45 10.83 -3.01
N GLN A 63 5.31 11.08 -3.99
CA GLN A 63 5.09 12.10 -5.03
C GLN A 63 3.86 11.83 -5.91
N TYR A 64 3.44 10.57 -6.07
CA TYR A 64 2.27 10.18 -6.88
C TYR A 64 0.96 10.10 -6.08
N GLY A 65 0.96 10.59 -4.83
CA GLY A 65 -0.20 10.59 -3.95
C GLY A 65 -0.43 9.25 -3.23
N PRO A 66 -1.55 9.07 -2.51
CA PRO A 66 -1.80 7.86 -1.72
C PRO A 66 -2.02 6.63 -2.62
N CYS A 67 -1.48 5.48 -2.21
CA CYS A 67 -1.67 4.17 -2.86
C CYS A 67 -2.68 3.25 -2.19
N THR A 68 -3.10 3.55 -0.97
CA THR A 68 -4.05 2.72 -0.24
C THR A 68 -5.49 2.96 -0.74
N GLY A 69 -6.31 1.91 -0.72
CA GLY A 69 -7.72 1.97 -1.11
C GLY A 69 -7.99 2.06 -2.63
N ILE A 70 -6.96 1.90 -3.46
CA ILE A 70 -7.04 1.95 -4.94
C ILE A 70 -6.09 0.92 -5.54
N THR A 71 -6.28 0.56 -6.81
CA THR A 71 -5.32 -0.29 -7.53
C THR A 71 -4.07 0.51 -7.95
N ARG A 72 -2.95 -0.18 -8.18
CA ARG A 72 -1.72 0.47 -8.68
C ARG A 72 -1.94 1.17 -10.01
N LEU A 73 -2.77 0.61 -10.89
CA LEU A 73 -3.10 1.19 -12.19
C LEU A 73 -3.88 2.50 -12.04
N GLN A 74 -4.91 2.52 -11.19
CA GLN A 74 -5.67 3.73 -10.88
C GLN A 74 -4.79 4.84 -10.29
N ARG A 75 -3.82 4.47 -9.45
CA ARG A 75 -2.85 5.42 -8.91
C ARG A 75 -1.96 6.01 -10.01
N TRP A 76 -1.48 5.15 -10.91
CA TRP A 76 -0.65 5.56 -12.04
C TRP A 76 -1.39 6.53 -12.97
N GLU A 77 -2.61 6.21 -13.38
CA GLU A 77 -3.45 7.07 -14.23
C GLU A 77 -3.72 8.43 -13.57
N ARG A 78 -4.00 8.44 -12.27
CA ARG A 78 -4.19 9.70 -11.53
C ARG A 78 -2.92 10.55 -11.54
N ALA A 79 -1.75 9.95 -11.33
CA ALA A 79 -0.49 10.67 -11.35
C ALA A 79 -0.18 11.24 -12.74
N GLU A 80 -0.51 10.50 -13.81
CA GLU A 80 -0.41 10.98 -15.19
C GLU A 80 -1.35 12.17 -15.44
N LEU A 81 -2.62 12.07 -15.02
CA LEU A 81 -3.60 13.15 -15.12
C LEU A 81 -3.17 14.43 -14.37
N LEU A 82 -2.42 14.28 -13.27
CA LEU A 82 -1.85 15.38 -12.51
C LEU A 82 -0.54 15.93 -13.11
N GLY A 83 -0.05 15.35 -14.21
CA GLY A 83 1.19 15.77 -14.85
C GLY A 83 2.46 15.42 -14.06
N LEU A 84 2.39 14.43 -13.16
CA LEU A 84 3.51 14.03 -12.30
C LEU A 84 4.50 13.07 -12.99
N SER A 85 4.26 12.74 -14.26
CA SER A 85 5.10 11.85 -15.08
C SER A 85 5.48 10.53 -14.36
N PRO A 86 4.50 9.68 -13.99
CA PRO A 86 4.79 8.39 -13.38
C PRO A 86 5.58 7.47 -14.34
N PRO A 87 6.38 6.53 -13.82
CA PRO A 87 7.26 5.69 -14.63
C PRO A 87 6.47 4.79 -15.57
N ILE A 88 6.79 4.83 -16.87
CA ILE A 88 6.14 4.01 -17.92
C ILE A 88 6.30 2.50 -17.68
N PRO A 89 7.47 1.97 -17.25
CA PRO A 89 7.62 0.53 -17.02
C PRO A 89 6.62 -0.02 -15.99
N VAL A 90 6.22 0.79 -15.00
CA VAL A 90 5.20 0.40 -14.03
C VAL A 90 3.87 0.13 -14.72
N ARG A 91 3.44 1.01 -15.64
CA ARG A 91 2.19 0.81 -16.39
C ARG A 91 2.24 -0.46 -17.24
N GLU A 92 3.35 -0.69 -17.94
CA GLU A 92 3.51 -1.87 -18.79
C GLU A 92 3.42 -3.17 -17.97
N LEU A 93 4.06 -3.21 -16.80
CA LEU A 93 3.95 -4.33 -15.88
C LEU A 93 2.52 -4.55 -15.40
N LEU A 94 1.82 -3.48 -15.02
CA LEU A 94 0.44 -3.57 -14.56
C LEU A 94 -0.53 -4.07 -15.64
N LEU A 95 -0.30 -3.68 -16.90
CA LEU A 95 -1.08 -4.18 -18.03
C LEU A 95 -0.77 -5.65 -18.34
N LYS A 96 0.49 -6.06 -18.19
CA LYS A 96 0.94 -7.44 -18.43
C LYS A 96 0.38 -8.44 -17.40
N TYR A 97 0.33 -8.06 -16.12
CA TYR A 97 -0.08 -8.92 -15.01
C TYR A 97 -1.39 -8.47 -14.35
N ASN A 98 -2.34 -7.98 -15.16
CA ASN A 98 -3.60 -7.41 -14.66
C ASN A 98 -4.50 -8.41 -13.89
N MET A 99 -4.22 -9.71 -13.97
CA MET A 99 -4.94 -10.76 -13.24
C MET A 99 -4.28 -11.16 -11.92
N ASP A 100 -3.03 -10.74 -11.68
CA ASP A 100 -2.30 -11.10 -10.47
C ASP A 100 -2.54 -10.06 -9.36
N PRO A 101 -3.10 -10.45 -8.20
CA PRO A 101 -3.26 -9.56 -7.06
C PRO A 101 -1.95 -8.92 -6.60
N ALA A 102 -0.83 -9.65 -6.65
CA ALA A 102 0.48 -9.18 -6.19
C ALA A 102 0.99 -8.00 -7.02
N PHE A 103 0.57 -7.90 -8.29
CA PHE A 103 0.88 -6.79 -9.19
C PHE A 103 -0.19 -5.70 -9.15
N THR A 104 -1.46 -6.10 -9.04
CA THR A 104 -2.62 -5.20 -9.16
C THR A 104 -2.80 -4.28 -7.95
N TYR A 105 -2.58 -4.80 -6.75
CA TYR A 105 -2.89 -4.10 -5.50
C TYR A 105 -1.63 -3.55 -4.80
N SER A 106 -1.81 -2.49 -4.01
CA SER A 106 -0.72 -1.87 -3.24
C SER A 106 -0.19 -2.78 -2.13
N LEU A 107 1.06 -2.61 -1.73
CA LEU A 107 1.71 -3.32 -0.61
C LEU A 107 0.84 -3.49 0.65
N TRP A 108 -0.06 -2.54 0.92
CA TRP A 108 -0.89 -2.53 2.12
C TRP A 108 -2.33 -3.03 1.92
N HIS A 109 -2.64 -3.70 0.81
CA HIS A 109 -4.02 -4.10 0.49
C HIS A 109 -4.61 -5.16 1.43
N GLU A 110 -3.76 -5.91 2.14
CA GLU A 110 -4.19 -6.97 3.08
C GLU A 110 -4.41 -6.46 4.51
N TYR A 111 -3.94 -5.25 4.81
CA TYR A 111 -4.05 -4.70 6.14
C TYR A 111 -5.33 -3.88 6.28
N ALA A 112 -6.05 -4.10 7.38
CA ALA A 112 -7.15 -3.22 7.76
C ALA A 112 -6.56 -1.87 8.22
N LEU A 113 -6.99 -0.78 7.56
CA LEU A 113 -6.55 0.60 7.82
C LEU A 113 -7.62 1.41 8.58
#